data_AF-A0A3B8NCN1-F1
#
_entry.id   AF-A0A3B8NCN1-F1
#
_cell.length_a   1.000
_cell.length_b   1.000
_cell.length_c   1.000
_cell.angle_alpha   90.00
_cell.angle_beta   90.00
_cell.angle_gamma   90.00
#
_symmetry.space_group_name_H-M   'P 1'
#
loop_
_entity.id
_entity.type
_entity.pdbx_description
1 polymer ?
#
loop_
_entity_poly.entity_id
_entity_poly.type
_entity_poly.pdbx_seq_one_letter_code
_entity_poly.pdbx_strand_id
1 'polypeptide(L)'
;MVKWILKKIVGSKHQKVLRKLKATVEKINQLEIEYQSLSDEALREKTANWKEHLASFEAELDEEINAWKDNKLNSISNNDHQAKRDIEEQARHRKNDKLASVHEKQDAYLNQILPQAYAVVKNGARRMVGVSYSVCDQPMTWDMIHFDCQLYGGIGLHRGMIAEMATGEGKT
;
A
#
# COMPACT_ATOMS: atom_id res chain seq x y z
N MET A 1 -5.19 11.41 41.86
CA MET A 1 -6.13 12.35 41.20
C MET A 1 -5.48 13.12 40.04
N VAL A 2 -4.29 13.73 40.23
CA VAL A 2 -3.58 14.53 39.21
C VAL A 2 -3.22 13.74 37.92
N LYS A 3 -2.79 12.48 38.03
CA LYS A 3 -2.51 11.60 36.87
C LYS A 3 -3.72 11.32 35.96
N TRP A 4 -4.94 11.30 36.51
CA TRP A 4 -6.18 11.06 35.75
C TRP A 4 -6.60 12.30 34.96
N ILE A 5 -6.44 13.48 35.58
CA ILE A 5 -6.68 14.78 34.95
C ILE A 5 -5.67 15.03 33.81
N LEU A 6 -4.37 14.73 34.03
CA LEU A 6 -3.34 14.80 32.99
C LEU A 6 -3.61 13.87 31.79
N LYS A 7 -4.12 12.64 32.03
CA LYS A 7 -4.54 11.74 30.95
C LYS A 7 -5.73 12.28 30.15
N LYS A 8 -6.66 13.01 30.77
CA LYS A 8 -7.77 13.69 30.07
C LYS A 8 -7.28 14.87 29.23
N ILE A 9 -6.21 15.56 29.65
CA ILE A 9 -5.68 16.75 28.96
C ILE A 9 -4.72 16.35 27.80
N VAL A 10 -3.86 15.35 27.98
CA VAL A 10 -2.86 14.93 26.97
C VAL A 10 -3.40 13.86 26.00
N GLY A 11 -4.50 13.18 26.36
CA GLY A 11 -5.11 12.10 25.59
C GLY A 11 -4.34 10.78 25.68
N SER A 12 -5.06 9.67 25.53
CA SER A 12 -4.46 8.32 25.54
C SER A 12 -3.62 8.05 24.28
N LYS A 13 -2.74 7.03 24.32
CA LYS A 13 -1.99 6.56 23.14
C LYS A 13 -2.93 6.27 21.97
N HIS A 14 -4.05 5.60 22.23
CA HIS A 14 -5.08 5.29 21.24
C HIS A 14 -5.73 6.56 20.68
N GLN A 15 -6.10 7.53 21.52
CA GLN A 15 -6.66 8.80 21.06
C GLN A 15 -5.70 9.57 20.15
N LYS A 16 -4.39 9.54 20.45
CA LYS A 16 -3.37 10.18 19.60
C LYS A 16 -3.27 9.49 18.24
N VAL A 17 -3.33 8.15 18.19
CA VAL A 17 -3.34 7.39 16.93
C VAL A 17 -4.59 7.72 16.12
N LEU A 18 -5.78 7.68 16.75
CA LEU A 18 -7.04 8.01 16.09
C LEU A 18 -7.06 9.43 15.53
N ARG A 19 -6.51 10.42 16.25
CA ARG A 19 -6.39 11.81 15.72
C ARG A 19 -5.53 11.88 14.46
N LYS A 20 -4.42 11.14 14.41
CA LYS A 20 -3.57 11.07 13.20
C LYS A 20 -4.33 10.42 12.05
N LEU A 21 -5.05 9.33 12.32
CA LEU A 21 -5.87 8.65 11.32
C LEU A 21 -7.01 9.54 10.84
N LYS A 22 -7.61 10.36 11.70
CA LYS A 22 -8.73 11.25 11.34
C LYS A 22 -8.36 12.19 10.21
N ALA A 23 -7.20 12.84 10.30
CA ALA A 23 -6.71 13.70 9.22
C ALA A 23 -6.52 12.94 7.90
N THR A 24 -6.07 11.69 7.96
CA THR A 24 -5.95 10.82 6.79
C THR A 24 -7.33 10.45 6.21
N VAL A 25 -8.29 10.09 7.06
CA VAL A 25 -9.67 9.75 6.66
C VAL A 25 -10.39 10.95 6.04
N GLU A 26 -10.24 12.14 6.62
CA GLU A 26 -10.76 13.39 6.05
C GLU A 26 -10.19 13.64 4.65
N LYS A 27 -8.88 13.45 4.46
CA LYS A 27 -8.23 13.54 3.16
C LYS A 27 -8.74 12.49 2.17
N ILE A 28 -8.97 11.25 2.60
CA ILE A 28 -9.56 10.20 1.77
C ILE A 28 -10.95 10.63 1.29
N ASN A 29 -11.79 11.12 2.19
CA ASN A 29 -13.15 11.55 1.85
C ASN A 29 -13.16 12.74 0.89
N GLN A 30 -12.26 13.71 1.08
CA GLN A 30 -12.11 14.82 0.15
C GLN A 30 -11.70 14.35 -1.24
N LEU A 31 -10.68 13.49 -1.34
CA LEU A 31 -10.24 12.92 -2.62
C LEU A 31 -11.33 12.07 -3.28
N GLU A 32 -12.13 11.34 -2.50
CA GLU A 32 -13.24 10.55 -3.04
C GLU A 32 -14.27 11.43 -3.74
N ILE A 33 -14.61 12.58 -3.16
CA ILE A 33 -15.51 13.57 -3.78
C ILE A 33 -14.92 14.09 -5.08
N GLU A 34 -13.64 14.45 -5.09
CA GLU A 34 -12.93 14.87 -6.32
C GLU A 34 -12.99 13.77 -7.39
N TYR A 35 -12.83 12.50 -6.97
CA TYR A 35 -12.80 11.34 -7.86
C TYR A 35 -14.15 10.94 -8.44
N GLN A 36 -15.27 11.42 -7.89
CA GLN A 36 -16.60 11.24 -8.48
C GLN A 36 -16.71 11.87 -9.88
N SER A 37 -15.90 12.88 -10.17
CA SER A 37 -15.85 13.54 -11.49
C SER A 37 -14.99 12.82 -12.53
N LEU A 38 -14.22 11.80 -12.13
CA LEU A 38 -13.31 11.08 -13.02
C LEU A 38 -14.03 9.99 -13.82
N SER A 39 -13.51 9.65 -15.00
CA SER A 39 -13.96 8.45 -15.71
C SER A 39 -13.46 7.16 -15.04
N ASP A 40 -14.05 6.03 -15.41
CA ASP A 40 -13.61 4.70 -14.96
C ASP A 40 -12.15 4.45 -15.38
N GLU A 41 -11.79 4.85 -16.60
CA GLU A 41 -10.44 4.71 -17.16
C GLU A 41 -9.44 5.52 -16.35
N ALA A 42 -9.78 6.76 -15.99
CA ALA A 42 -8.91 7.63 -15.20
C ALA A 42 -8.66 7.06 -13.78
N LEU A 43 -9.63 6.36 -13.18
CA LEU A 43 -9.41 5.66 -11.91
C LEU A 43 -8.53 4.42 -12.05
N ARG A 44 -8.72 3.65 -13.12
CA ARG A 44 -7.87 2.48 -13.41
C ARG A 44 -6.43 2.91 -13.67
N GLU A 45 -6.24 4.02 -14.38
CA GLU A 45 -4.93 4.59 -14.69
C GLU A 45 -4.15 5.00 -13.42
N LYS A 46 -4.81 5.58 -12.41
CA LYS A 46 -4.16 5.85 -11.11
C LYS A 46 -3.53 4.59 -10.52
N THR A 47 -4.27 3.47 -10.54
CA THR A 47 -3.79 2.19 -10.03
C THR A 47 -2.64 1.64 -10.88
N ALA A 48 -2.72 1.77 -12.20
CA ALA A 48 -1.65 1.36 -13.11
C ALA A 48 -0.35 2.12 -12.81
N ASN A 49 -0.41 3.45 -12.71
CA ASN A 49 0.74 4.30 -12.44
C ASN A 49 1.41 4.01 -11.08
N TRP A 50 0.62 3.71 -10.05
CA TRP A 50 1.17 3.33 -8.74
C TRP A 50 1.89 1.97 -8.77
N LYS A 51 1.33 0.99 -9.49
CA LYS A 51 1.96 -0.33 -9.65
C LYS A 51 3.27 -0.22 -10.43
N GLU A 52 3.29 0.57 -11.50
CA GLU A 52 4.49 0.82 -12.28
C GLU A 52 5.59 1.47 -11.42
N HIS A 53 5.26 2.50 -10.65
CA HIS A 53 6.22 3.16 -9.76
C HIS A 53 6.71 2.24 -8.62
N LEU A 54 5.85 1.36 -8.08
CA LEU A 54 6.29 0.37 -7.09
C LEU A 54 7.27 -0.65 -7.67
N ALA A 55 6.99 -1.09 -8.91
CA ALA A 55 7.86 -2.02 -9.62
C ALA A 55 9.20 -1.39 -10.03
N SER A 56 9.23 -0.07 -10.27
CA SER A 56 10.46 0.63 -10.64
C SER A 56 11.54 0.54 -9.57
N PHE A 57 11.18 0.48 -8.28
CA PHE A 57 12.17 0.33 -7.20
C PHE A 57 12.95 -1.00 -7.28
N GLU A 58 12.28 -2.10 -7.66
CA GLU A 58 12.94 -3.39 -7.88
C GLU A 58 13.70 -3.40 -9.21
N ALA A 59 13.13 -2.81 -10.25
CA ALA A 59 13.78 -2.69 -11.55
C ALA A 59 15.10 -1.90 -11.47
N GLU A 60 15.13 -0.79 -10.72
CA GLU A 60 16.35 0.00 -10.45
C GLU A 60 17.43 -0.85 -9.76
N LEU A 61 17.05 -1.68 -8.78
CA LEU A 61 17.98 -2.58 -8.12
C LEU A 61 18.51 -3.63 -9.10
N ASP A 62 17.62 -4.22 -9.92
CA ASP A 62 18.01 -5.23 -10.90
C ASP A 62 18.94 -4.66 -11.97
N GLU A 63 18.70 -3.45 -12.45
CA GLU A 63 19.60 -2.72 -13.35
C GLU A 63 20.98 -2.50 -12.70
N GLU A 64 21.02 -2.04 -11.45
CA GLU A 64 22.28 -1.83 -10.72
C GLU A 64 23.06 -3.14 -10.56
N ILE A 65 22.40 -4.23 -10.17
CA ILE A 65 23.02 -5.54 -9.98
C ILE A 65 23.50 -6.13 -11.30
N ASN A 66 22.71 -6.01 -12.38
CA ASN A 66 23.10 -6.49 -13.70
C ASN A 66 24.28 -5.70 -14.26
N ALA A 67 24.28 -4.37 -14.14
CA ALA A 67 25.41 -3.54 -14.57
C ALA A 67 26.70 -3.89 -13.82
N TRP A 68 26.61 -4.14 -12.50
CA TRP A 68 27.74 -4.62 -11.71
C TRP A 68 28.24 -6.00 -12.17
N LYS A 69 27.31 -6.93 -12.40
CA LYS A 69 27.60 -8.30 -12.85
C LYS A 69 28.30 -8.29 -14.20
N ASP A 70 27.78 -7.54 -15.17
CA ASP A 70 28.32 -7.46 -16.53
C ASP A 70 29.73 -6.84 -16.54
N ASN A 71 29.96 -5.81 -15.72
CA ASN A 71 31.30 -5.24 -15.54
C ASN A 71 32.30 -6.30 -15.05
N LYS A 72 31.92 -7.13 -14.08
CA LYS A 72 32.77 -8.22 -13.57
C LYS A 72 32.98 -9.32 -14.60
N LEU A 73 31.93 -9.75 -15.29
CA LEU A 73 32.01 -10.79 -16.32
C LEU A 73 32.93 -10.39 -17.48
N ASN A 74 32.94 -9.10 -17.86
CA ASN A 74 33.83 -8.58 -18.91
C ASN A 74 35.32 -8.60 -18.52
N SER A 75 35.64 -8.73 -17.23
CA SER A 75 37.01 -8.75 -16.73
C SER A 75 37.62 -10.16 -16.59
N ILE A 76 36.85 -11.21 -16.90
CA ILE A 76 37.28 -12.61 -16.75
C ILE A 76 37.33 -13.35 -18.09
N SER A 77 38.05 -14.48 -18.12
CA SER A 77 38.07 -15.37 -19.29
C SER A 77 36.73 -16.07 -19.50
N ASN A 78 36.30 -16.22 -20.75
CA ASN A 78 35.03 -16.87 -21.10
C ASN A 78 34.95 -18.35 -20.66
N ASN A 79 36.09 -19.02 -20.51
CA ASN A 79 36.15 -20.44 -20.13
C ASN A 79 36.27 -20.66 -18.61
N ASP A 80 36.36 -19.58 -17.83
CA ASP A 80 36.43 -19.68 -16.37
C ASP A 80 35.03 -19.82 -15.77
N HIS A 81 34.54 -21.06 -15.77
CA HIS A 81 33.24 -21.39 -15.21
C HIS A 81 33.15 -21.15 -13.70
N GLN A 82 34.26 -21.28 -12.96
CA GLN A 82 34.24 -21.07 -11.52
C GLN A 82 34.08 -19.58 -11.19
N ALA A 83 34.87 -18.71 -11.83
CA ALA A 83 34.74 -17.27 -11.65
C ALA A 83 33.33 -16.76 -12.02
N LYS A 84 32.71 -17.31 -13.06
CA LYS A 84 31.31 -17.00 -13.42
C LYS A 84 30.32 -17.35 -12.31
N ARG A 85 30.46 -18.53 -11.70
CA ARG A 85 29.61 -18.96 -10.58
C ARG A 85 29.78 -18.06 -9.36
N ASP A 86 31.02 -17.70 -9.05
CA ASP A 86 31.33 -16.85 -7.90
C ASP A 86 30.77 -15.43 -8.08
N ILE A 87 30.81 -14.88 -9.30
CA ILE A 87 30.20 -13.58 -9.63
C ILE A 87 28.68 -13.64 -9.49
N GLU A 88 28.06 -14.71 -9.97
CA GLU A 88 26.61 -14.92 -9.86
C GLU A 88 26.16 -15.01 -8.39
N GLU A 89 26.91 -15.72 -7.55
CA GLU A 89 26.67 -15.80 -6.11
C GLU A 89 26.83 -14.42 -5.44
N GLN A 90 27.89 -13.69 -5.77
CA GLN A 90 28.09 -12.32 -5.27
C GLN A 90 26.97 -11.36 -5.70
N ALA A 91 26.46 -11.48 -6.93
CA ALA A 91 25.33 -10.68 -7.41
C ALA A 91 24.07 -10.93 -6.58
N ARG A 92 23.79 -12.20 -6.24
CA ARG A 92 22.66 -12.59 -5.37
C ARG A 92 22.82 -12.01 -3.96
N HIS A 93 24.00 -12.11 -3.37
CA HIS A 93 24.26 -11.52 -2.06
C HIS A 93 24.06 -10.01 -2.07
N ARG A 94 24.62 -9.30 -3.06
CA ARG A 94 24.42 -7.85 -3.21
C ARG A 94 22.95 -7.46 -3.37
N LYS A 95 22.17 -8.23 -4.13
CA LYS A 95 20.73 -8.01 -4.27
C LYS A 95 20.02 -8.18 -2.92
N ASN A 96 20.30 -9.27 -2.21
CA ASN A 96 19.70 -9.54 -0.90
C ASN A 96 20.04 -8.46 0.14
N ASP A 97 21.28 -7.97 0.15
CA ASP A 97 21.73 -6.92 1.09
C ASP A 97 20.99 -5.59 0.88
N LYS A 98 20.58 -5.30 -0.36
CA LYS A 98 19.88 -4.06 -0.74
C LYS A 98 18.38 -4.18 -0.76
N LEU A 99 17.84 -5.40 -0.74
CA LEU A 99 16.41 -5.65 -0.83
C LEU A 99 15.62 -4.96 0.29
N ALA A 100 16.18 -4.90 1.51
CA ALA A 100 15.58 -4.18 2.63
C ALA A 100 15.37 -2.68 2.31
N SER A 101 16.33 -2.03 1.65
CA SER A 101 16.22 -0.62 1.25
C SER A 101 15.16 -0.40 0.17
N VAL A 102 14.99 -1.37 -0.74
CA VAL A 102 13.90 -1.34 -1.73
C VAL A 102 12.55 -1.42 -1.04
N HIS A 103 12.39 -2.34 -0.08
CA HIS A 103 11.15 -2.45 0.69
C HIS A 103 10.86 -1.18 1.49
N GLU A 104 11.86 -0.51 2.07
CA GLU A 104 11.68 0.77 2.75
C GLU A 104 11.16 1.87 1.81
N LYS A 105 11.68 1.93 0.57
CA LYS A 105 11.17 2.86 -0.46
C LYS A 105 9.73 2.54 -0.85
N GLN A 106 9.41 1.26 -1.06
CA GLN A 106 8.05 0.80 -1.36
C GLN A 106 7.09 1.18 -0.22
N ASP A 107 7.45 0.90 1.04
CA ASP A 107 6.65 1.25 2.22
C ASP A 107 6.43 2.76 2.35
N ALA A 108 7.47 3.56 2.12
CA ALA A 108 7.36 5.02 2.13
C ALA A 108 6.38 5.52 1.05
N TYR A 109 6.47 4.96 -0.15
CA TYR A 109 5.59 5.30 -1.25
C TYR A 109 4.14 4.86 -1.00
N LEU A 110 3.93 3.64 -0.50
CA LEU A 110 2.60 3.13 -0.10
C LEU A 110 1.95 4.05 0.93
N ASN A 111 2.70 4.53 1.92
CA ASN A 111 2.21 5.49 2.91
C ASN A 111 1.88 6.86 2.29
N GLN A 112 2.65 7.30 1.29
CA GLN A 112 2.40 8.54 0.57
C GLN A 112 1.11 8.49 -0.26
N ILE A 113 0.86 7.39 -0.97
CA ILE A 113 -0.31 7.23 -1.84
C ILE A 113 -1.55 6.73 -1.09
N LEU A 114 -1.43 6.34 0.18
CA LEU A 114 -2.51 5.74 0.97
C LEU A 114 -3.85 6.50 0.86
N PRO A 115 -3.89 7.84 1.03
CA PRO A 115 -5.16 8.56 0.92
C PRO A 115 -5.81 8.43 -0.47
N GLN A 116 -5.00 8.51 -1.53
CA GLN A 116 -5.44 8.42 -2.91
C GLN A 116 -5.91 7.00 -3.24
N ALA A 117 -5.16 5.99 -2.81
CA ALA A 117 -5.51 4.59 -3.03
C ALA A 117 -6.84 4.23 -2.34
N TYR A 118 -7.04 4.65 -1.09
CA TYR A 118 -8.29 4.43 -0.37
C TYR A 118 -9.46 5.20 -0.98
N ALA A 119 -9.22 6.42 -1.49
CA ALA A 119 -10.24 7.17 -2.21
C ALA A 119 -10.66 6.47 -3.52
N VAL A 120 -9.72 5.87 -4.26
CA VAL A 120 -10.05 5.04 -5.44
C VAL A 120 -10.91 3.84 -5.05
N VAL A 121 -10.56 3.12 -3.98
CA VAL A 121 -11.35 1.97 -3.49
C VAL A 121 -12.76 2.40 -3.07
N LYS A 122 -12.87 3.48 -2.29
CA LYS A 122 -14.15 4.01 -1.85
C LYS A 122 -15.01 4.48 -3.03
N ASN A 123 -14.42 5.14 -4.03
CA ASN A 123 -15.14 5.56 -5.22
C ASN A 123 -15.55 4.37 -6.09
N GLY A 124 -14.71 3.34 -6.21
CA GLY A 124 -15.06 2.07 -6.84
C GLY A 124 -16.28 1.42 -6.18
N ALA A 125 -16.30 1.34 -4.85
CA ALA A 125 -17.46 0.86 -4.09
C ALA A 125 -18.72 1.70 -4.37
N ARG A 126 -18.59 3.03 -4.44
CA ARG A 126 -19.70 3.92 -4.83
C ARG A 126 -20.24 3.61 -6.22
N ARG A 127 -19.37 3.41 -7.21
CA ARG A 127 -19.78 3.11 -8.60
C ARG A 127 -20.50 1.77 -8.73
N MET A 128 -20.21 0.82 -7.83
CA MET A 128 -20.89 -0.47 -7.80
C MET A 128 -22.29 -0.40 -7.17
N VAL A 129 -22.68 0.71 -6.52
CA VAL A 129 -24.01 0.81 -5.88
C VAL A 129 -25.13 0.57 -6.88
N GLY A 130 -26.05 -0.32 -6.53
CA GLY A 130 -27.17 -0.75 -7.38
C GLY A 130 -26.83 -1.92 -8.33
N VAL A 131 -25.56 -2.27 -8.49
CA VAL A 131 -25.17 -3.44 -9.30
C VAL A 131 -25.48 -4.71 -8.52
N SER A 132 -26.11 -5.68 -9.18
CA SER A 132 -26.47 -6.96 -8.57
C SER A 132 -25.60 -8.09 -9.10
N TYR A 133 -25.10 -8.91 -8.20
CA TYR A 133 -24.24 -10.06 -8.48
C TYR A 133 -24.89 -11.33 -7.94
N SER A 134 -24.65 -12.47 -8.58
CA SER A 134 -25.04 -13.77 -8.01
C SER A 134 -23.99 -14.20 -6.98
N VAL A 135 -24.40 -14.37 -5.73
CA VAL A 135 -23.57 -14.89 -4.64
C VAL A 135 -24.28 -16.10 -4.06
N CYS A 136 -23.68 -17.29 -4.23
CA CYS A 136 -24.31 -18.56 -3.84
C CYS A 136 -25.73 -18.72 -4.44
N ASP A 137 -25.87 -18.41 -5.74
CA ASP A 137 -27.14 -18.44 -6.48
C ASP A 137 -28.24 -17.50 -5.94
N GLN A 138 -27.87 -16.57 -5.05
CA GLN A 138 -28.75 -15.52 -4.55
C GLN A 138 -28.31 -14.18 -5.13
N PRO A 139 -29.24 -13.39 -5.71
CA PRO A 139 -28.91 -12.04 -6.14
C PRO A 139 -28.60 -11.18 -4.91
N MET A 140 -27.42 -10.58 -4.91
CA MET A 140 -27.00 -9.62 -3.90
C MET A 140 -26.71 -8.30 -4.59
N THR A 141 -27.49 -7.27 -4.24
CA THR A 141 -27.27 -5.90 -4.70
C THR A 141 -26.20 -5.24 -3.85
N TRP A 142 -25.22 -4.63 -4.48
CA TRP A 142 -24.24 -3.83 -3.80
C TRP A 142 -24.88 -2.50 -3.36
N ASP A 143 -24.95 -2.27 -2.06
CA ASP A 143 -25.49 -1.05 -1.46
C ASP A 143 -24.56 -0.51 -0.37
N MET A 144 -23.26 -0.51 -0.66
CA MET A 144 -22.22 -0.20 0.33
C MET A 144 -21.24 0.84 -0.20
N ILE A 145 -21.05 1.89 0.59
CA ILE A 145 -19.99 2.87 0.43
C ILE A 145 -19.24 2.93 1.75
N HIS A 146 -17.91 2.84 1.71
CA HIS A 146 -17.10 2.72 2.92
C HIS A 146 -17.33 3.87 3.90
N PHE A 147 -17.72 3.54 5.13
CA PHE A 147 -17.82 4.46 6.26
C PHE A 147 -16.43 4.80 6.82
N ASP A 148 -16.36 5.90 7.59
CA ASP A 148 -15.11 6.32 8.22
C ASP A 148 -14.53 5.25 9.14
N CYS A 149 -15.38 4.52 9.89
CA CYS A 149 -14.93 3.41 10.75
C CYS A 149 -14.18 2.32 9.96
N GLN A 150 -14.64 2.00 8.75
CA GLN A 150 -13.99 1.03 7.87
C GLN A 150 -12.66 1.57 7.33
N LEU A 151 -12.59 2.87 7.03
CA LEU A 151 -11.33 3.52 6.64
C LEU A 151 -10.32 3.52 7.80
N TYR A 152 -10.75 3.79 9.04
CA TYR A 152 -9.89 3.64 10.22
C TYR A 152 -9.37 2.20 10.36
N GLY A 153 -10.25 1.21 10.19
CA GLY A 153 -9.91 -0.21 10.24
C GLY A 153 -8.86 -0.58 9.20
N GLY A 154 -9.11 -0.24 7.93
CA GLY A 154 -8.18 -0.51 6.83
C GLY A 154 -6.80 0.13 7.05
N ILE A 155 -6.74 1.41 7.44
CA ILE A 155 -5.45 2.07 7.73
C ILE A 155 -4.75 1.41 8.92
N GLY A 156 -5.50 0.93 9.92
CA GLY A 156 -4.98 0.14 11.02
C GLY A 156 -4.28 -1.14 10.53
N LEU A 157 -4.95 -1.91 9.67
CA LEU A 157 -4.39 -3.13 9.06
C LEU A 157 -3.15 -2.84 8.22
N HIS A 158 -3.18 -1.79 7.39
CA HIS A 158 -2.01 -1.32 6.61
C HIS A 158 -0.79 -1.06 7.49
N ARG A 159 -1.00 -0.56 8.72
CA ARG A 159 0.08 -0.29 9.69
C ARG A 159 0.48 -1.50 10.53
N GLY A 160 0.03 -2.71 10.18
CA GLY A 160 0.29 -3.93 10.93
C GLY A 160 -0.38 -3.95 12.31
N MET A 161 -1.46 -3.20 12.50
CA MET A 161 -2.23 -3.16 13.75
C MET A 161 -3.45 -4.08 13.67
N ILE A 162 -3.99 -4.44 14.84
CA ILE A 162 -5.29 -5.11 14.94
C ILE A 162 -6.39 -4.05 14.89
N ALA A 163 -7.32 -4.17 13.94
CA ALA A 163 -8.51 -3.33 13.84
C ALA A 163 -9.69 -3.98 14.57
N GLU A 164 -9.99 -3.52 15.79
CA GLU A 164 -11.16 -3.97 16.54
C GLU A 164 -12.41 -3.24 16.03
N MET A 165 -13.32 -3.99 15.39
CA MET A 165 -14.57 -3.49 14.82
C MET A 165 -15.73 -4.42 15.17
N ALA A 166 -16.84 -3.85 15.63
CA ALA A 166 -18.03 -4.61 16.02
C ALA A 166 -18.62 -5.41 14.84
N THR A 167 -19.41 -6.43 15.14
CA THR A 167 -20.17 -7.18 14.12
C THR A 167 -21.20 -6.24 13.49
N GLY A 168 -21.28 -6.26 12.16
CA GLY A 168 -22.11 -5.32 11.39
C GLY A 168 -21.37 -4.11 10.83
N GLU A 169 -20.15 -3.82 11.29
CA GLU A 169 -19.34 -2.68 10.81
C GLU A 169 -18.69 -2.91 9.42
N GLY A 170 -19.04 -3.98 8.72
CA GLY A 170 -18.48 -4.33 7.41
C GLY A 170 -16.97 -4.57 7.44
N LYS A 171 -16.55 -5.67 8.08
CA LYS A 171 -15.13 -6.08 8.19
C LYS A 171 -14.56 -6.74 6.93
N THR A 172 -15.44 -7.34 6.13
CA THR A 172 -15.11 -7.92 4.82
C THR A 172 -15.05 -6.81 3.79
#